data_AF-A0A3Q4AN20-F1
#
_entry.id   AF-A0A3Q4AN20-F1
#
_cell.length_a   1.000
_cell.length_b   1.000
_cell.length_c   1.000
_cell.angle_alpha   90.00
_cell.angle_beta   90.00
_cell.angle_gamma   90.00
#
_symmetry.space_group_name_H-M   'P 1'
#
loop_
_entity.id
_entity.type
_entity.pdbx_description
1 polymer ?
#
loop_
_entity_poly.entity_id
_entity_poly.type
_entity_poly.pdbx_seq_one_letter_code
_entity_poly.pdbx_strand_id
1 'polypeptide(L)'
;AIRIHFPVVSVRDMPLKWVFQQDNDPKHTSKRAKSWFQTNKINVMEWPAQSPDLNPIENLWGDIKNAVSEAKPRNVNELWNVVKESWSGITAERCHKLVDSMPHRCEAVIKNCGHTTKY
;
A
#
# COMPACT_ATOMS: atom_id res chain seq x y z
N ALA A 1 11.49 -14.64 10.61
CA ALA A 1 10.27 -14.25 9.87
C ALA A 1 9.72 -12.99 10.54
N ILE A 2 9.64 -11.88 9.80
CA ILE A 2 9.26 -10.57 10.36
C ILE A 2 7.75 -10.58 10.61
N ARG A 3 7.33 -10.49 11.87
CA ARG A 3 5.93 -10.39 12.26
C ARG A 3 5.64 -8.94 12.64
N ILE A 4 5.29 -8.15 11.64
CA ILE A 4 4.71 -6.82 11.86
C ILE A 4 3.32 -7.06 12.48
N HIS A 5 3.09 -6.60 13.71
CA HIS A 5 1.74 -6.53 14.27
C HIS A 5 1.09 -5.29 13.66
N PHE A 6 0.60 -5.44 12.43
CA PHE A 6 -0.48 -4.57 11.96
C PHE A 6 -1.68 -4.81 12.89
N PRO A 7 -2.54 -3.81 13.15
CA PRO A 7 -3.90 -4.15 13.53
C PRO A 7 -4.41 -5.09 12.43
N VAL A 8 -4.52 -6.38 12.74
CA VAL A 8 -5.12 -7.35 11.85
C VAL A 8 -6.60 -6.99 11.85
N VAL A 9 -6.98 -6.07 10.96
CA VAL A 9 -8.38 -5.81 10.68
C VAL A 9 -8.94 -7.14 10.19
N SER A 10 -9.83 -7.74 10.96
CA SER A 10 -10.47 -8.96 10.54
C SER A 10 -11.25 -8.67 9.26
N VAL A 11 -11.41 -9.66 8.38
CA VAL A 11 -12.37 -9.55 7.27
C VAL A 11 -13.77 -9.18 7.78
N ARG A 12 -14.08 -9.52 9.05
CA ARG A 12 -15.32 -9.18 9.74
C ARG A 12 -15.45 -7.70 10.11
N ASP A 13 -14.35 -6.98 10.19
CA ASP A 13 -14.28 -5.56 10.56
C ASP A 13 -14.26 -4.65 9.31
N MET A 14 -14.22 -5.24 8.11
CA MET A 14 -14.28 -4.52 6.85
C MET A 14 -15.71 -4.08 6.50
N PRO A 15 -15.89 -2.97 5.77
CA PRO A 15 -17.22 -2.56 5.30
C PRO A 15 -17.85 -3.64 4.43
N LEU A 16 -19.18 -3.65 4.33
CA LEU A 16 -19.95 -4.68 3.59
C LEU A 16 -19.49 -4.86 2.13
N LYS A 17 -18.91 -3.83 1.53
CA LYS A 17 -18.30 -3.86 0.19
C LYS A 17 -16.89 -3.30 0.28
N TRP A 18 -15.92 -4.11 -0.10
CA TRP A 18 -14.52 -3.73 -0.22
C TRP A 18 -13.86 -4.58 -1.30
N VAL A 19 -12.73 -4.09 -1.82
CA VAL A 19 -11.88 -4.80 -2.78
C VAL A 19 -10.44 -4.70 -2.29
N PHE A 20 -9.71 -5.81 -2.38
CA PHE A 20 -8.29 -5.84 -2.07
C PHE A 20 -7.48 -5.36 -3.27
N GLN A 21 -6.61 -4.39 -3.06
CA GLN A 21 -5.64 -3.95 -4.07
C GLN A 21 -4.25 -4.47 -3.68
N GLN A 22 -3.53 -5.00 -4.67
CA GLN A 22 -2.11 -5.36 -4.58
C GLN A 22 -1.48 -5.19 -5.97
N ASP A 23 -0.16 -5.07 -6.02
CA ASP A 23 0.57 -5.10 -7.28
C ASP A 23 0.70 -6.53 -7.86
N ASN A 24 1.37 -6.63 -9.01
CA ASN A 24 1.58 -7.87 -9.74
C ASN A 24 2.93 -8.56 -9.43
N ASP A 25 3.60 -8.31 -8.30
CA ASP A 25 4.81 -9.06 -7.93
C ASP A 25 4.51 -10.59 -8.00
N PRO A 26 5.42 -11.41 -8.54
CA PRO A 26 5.22 -12.85 -8.66
C PRO A 26 4.77 -13.56 -7.37
N LYS A 27 5.14 -13.05 -6.19
CA LYS A 27 4.71 -13.61 -4.90
C LYS A 27 3.20 -13.44 -4.69
N HIS A 28 2.66 -12.29 -5.07
CA HIS A 28 1.24 -11.92 -4.94
C HIS A 28 0.36 -12.62 -5.97
N THR A 29 0.92 -13.00 -7.11
CA THR A 29 0.22 -13.68 -8.21
C THR A 29 0.43 -15.21 -8.25
N SER A 30 1.20 -15.75 -7.29
CA SER A 30 1.46 -17.18 -7.16
C SER A 30 0.17 -18.00 -6.97
N LYS A 31 0.19 -19.28 -7.38
CA LYS A 31 -0.95 -20.21 -7.20
C LYS A 31 -1.42 -20.27 -5.74
N ARG A 32 -0.47 -20.27 -4.81
CA ARG A 32 -0.73 -20.30 -3.37
C ARG A 32 -1.45 -19.03 -2.91
N ALA A 33 -0.98 -17.86 -3.30
CA ALA A 33 -1.62 -16.59 -2.96
C ALA A 33 -3.04 -16.51 -3.54
N LYS A 34 -3.20 -16.83 -4.83
CA LYS A 34 -4.51 -16.86 -5.51
C LYS A 34 -5.50 -17.82 -4.83
N SER A 35 -5.06 -19.02 -4.48
CA SER A 35 -5.90 -20.00 -3.78
C SER A 35 -6.32 -19.52 -2.39
N TRP A 36 -5.43 -18.82 -1.67
CA TRP A 36 -5.76 -18.24 -0.37
C TRP A 36 -6.82 -17.14 -0.49
N PHE A 37 -6.70 -16.22 -1.46
CA PHE A 37 -7.72 -15.18 -1.69
C PHE A 37 -9.09 -15.79 -2.05
N GLN A 38 -9.11 -16.81 -2.91
CA GLN A 38 -10.35 -17.53 -3.27
C GLN A 38 -10.99 -18.20 -2.06
N THR A 39 -10.20 -18.91 -1.25
CA THR A 39 -10.69 -19.61 -0.05
C THR A 39 -11.28 -18.63 0.97
N ASN A 40 -10.67 -17.46 1.13
CA ASN A 40 -11.13 -16.42 2.04
C ASN A 40 -12.18 -15.49 1.43
N LYS A 41 -12.64 -15.75 0.19
CA LYS A 41 -13.64 -14.95 -0.54
C LYS A 41 -13.25 -13.47 -0.64
N ILE A 42 -11.96 -13.20 -0.84
CA ILE A 42 -11.42 -11.86 -0.99
C ILE A 42 -11.41 -11.51 -2.48
N ASN A 43 -12.13 -10.46 -2.85
CA ASN A 43 -12.10 -9.93 -4.20
C ASN A 43 -10.82 -9.12 -4.39
N VAL A 44 -9.98 -9.50 -5.35
CA VAL A 44 -8.72 -8.80 -5.67
C VAL A 44 -8.93 -7.97 -6.94
N MET A 45 -8.57 -6.69 -6.87
CA MET A 45 -8.62 -5.76 -8.00
C MET A 45 -7.63 -6.19 -9.09
N GLU A 46 -8.04 -6.13 -10.35
CA GLU A 46 -7.10 -6.23 -11.47
C GLU A 46 -6.20 -4.99 -11.49
N TRP A 47 -4.90 -5.22 -11.54
CA TRP A 47 -3.91 -4.15 -11.49
C TRP A 47 -3.07 -4.13 -12.77
N PRO A 48 -2.81 -2.96 -13.38
CA PRO A 48 -1.88 -2.87 -14.50
C PRO A 48 -0.44 -3.18 -14.05
N ALA A 49 0.33 -3.84 -14.92
CA ALA A 49 1.73 -4.11 -14.64
C ALA A 49 2.54 -2.80 -14.62
N GLN A 50 3.60 -2.76 -13.80
CA GLN A 50 4.56 -1.63 -13.75
C GLN A 50 3.90 -0.26 -13.53
N SER A 51 2.87 -0.18 -12.68
CA SER A 51 2.18 1.08 -12.35
C SER A 51 2.37 1.47 -10.89
N PRO A 52 3.60 1.80 -10.45
CA PRO A 52 3.84 2.27 -9.08
C PRO A 52 3.14 3.60 -8.79
N ASP A 53 3.01 4.47 -9.79
CA ASP A 53 2.33 5.77 -9.71
C ASP A 53 0.87 5.66 -9.26
N LEU A 54 0.25 4.53 -9.58
CA LEU A 54 -1.13 4.22 -9.21
C LEU A 54 -1.23 3.62 -7.80
N ASN A 55 -0.13 3.22 -7.16
CA ASN A 55 -0.15 2.55 -5.87
C ASN A 55 0.01 3.56 -4.71
N PRO A 56 -1.07 3.97 -4.02
CA PRO A 56 -0.98 5.07 -3.06
C PRO A 56 -0.17 4.71 -1.80
N ILE A 57 0.04 3.42 -1.53
CA ILE A 57 0.85 2.98 -0.41
C ILE A 57 2.31 3.40 -0.56
N GLU A 58 2.80 3.60 -1.79
CA GLU A 58 4.15 4.09 -2.05
C GLU A 58 4.35 5.50 -1.49
N ASN A 59 3.31 6.34 -1.49
CA ASN A 59 3.37 7.66 -0.87
C ASN A 59 3.49 7.56 0.66
N LEU A 60 2.80 6.61 1.30
CA LEU A 60 2.93 6.38 2.74
C LEU A 60 4.32 5.82 3.09
N TRP A 61 4.88 4.95 2.26
CA TRP A 61 6.28 4.52 2.42
C TRP A 61 7.25 5.67 2.23
N GLY A 62 6.95 6.62 1.34
CA GLY A 62 7.69 7.89 1.21
C GLY A 62 7.71 8.69 2.50
N ASP A 63 6.54 8.89 3.12
CA ASP A 63 6.41 9.60 4.40
C ASP A 63 7.29 8.94 5.49
N ILE A 64 7.30 7.60 5.57
CA ILE A 64 8.13 6.84 6.53
C ILE A 64 9.62 6.93 6.19
N LYS A 65 10.01 6.84 4.91
CA LYS A 65 11.40 6.97 4.48
C LYS A 65 11.96 8.35 4.84
N ASN A 66 11.17 9.40 4.70
CA ASN A 66 11.56 10.76 5.11
C ASN A 66 11.81 10.82 6.62
N ALA A 67 10.89 10.31 7.44
CA ALA A 67 11.07 10.25 8.89
C ALA A 67 12.32 9.46 9.30
N VAL A 68 12.58 8.32 8.67
CA VAL A 68 13.81 7.54 8.89
C VAL A 68 15.06 8.32 8.49
N SER A 69 15.02 9.04 7.37
CA SER A 69 16.14 9.86 6.89
C SER A 69 16.46 11.02 7.84
N GLU A 70 15.43 11.66 8.40
CA GLU A 70 15.56 12.74 9.38
C GLU A 70 16.10 12.23 10.72
N ALA A 71 15.58 11.10 11.21
CA ALA A 71 15.96 10.53 12.51
C ALA A 71 17.36 9.91 12.52
N LYS A 72 17.87 9.46 11.36
CA LYS A 72 19.21 8.84 11.19
C LYS A 72 19.51 7.74 12.22
N PRO A 73 18.66 6.69 12.30
CA PRO A 73 18.84 5.62 13.27
C PRO A 73 20.16 4.88 13.05
N ARG A 74 20.84 4.52 14.14
CA ARG A 74 22.18 3.90 14.13
C ARG A 74 22.16 2.40 14.30
N ASN A 75 21.01 1.83 14.64
CA ASN A 75 20.82 0.40 14.80
C ASN A 75 19.39 -0.01 14.44
N VAL A 76 19.16 -1.33 14.39
CA VAL A 76 17.88 -1.91 13.99
C VAL A 76 16.75 -1.53 14.95
N ASN A 77 17.02 -1.39 16.25
CA ASN A 77 15.99 -1.05 17.23
C ASN A 77 15.52 0.40 17.06
N GLU A 78 16.45 1.34 16.87
CA GLU A 78 16.12 2.73 16.56
C GLU A 78 15.35 2.83 15.24
N LEU A 79 15.80 2.15 14.18
CA LEU A 79 15.09 2.12 12.90
C LEU A 79 13.66 1.60 13.07
N TRP A 80 13.50 0.53 13.85
CA TRP A 80 12.19 -0.06 14.10
C TRP A 80 11.25 0.86 14.87
N ASN A 81 11.76 1.58 15.86
CA ASN A 81 10.97 2.56 16.61
C ASN A 81 10.50 3.69 15.70
N VAL A 82 11.40 4.25 14.89
CA VAL A 82 11.04 5.33 13.94
C VAL A 82 9.98 4.86 12.95
N VAL A 83 10.12 3.66 12.36
CA VAL A 83 9.13 3.11 11.42
C VAL A 83 7.78 2.92 12.10
N LYS A 84 7.74 2.38 13.32
CA LYS A 84 6.51 2.19 14.08
C LYS A 84 5.81 3.50 14.42
N GLU A 85 6.55 4.45 14.96
CA GLU A 85 6.03 5.77 15.35
C GLU A 85 5.49 6.52 14.13
N SER A 86 6.27 6.54 13.05
CA SER A 86 5.88 7.15 11.77
C SER A 86 4.61 6.52 11.21
N TRP A 87 4.55 5.17 11.18
CA TRP A 87 3.37 4.45 10.72
C TRP A 87 2.14 4.77 11.58
N SER A 88 2.27 4.75 12.90
CA SER A 88 1.17 5.09 13.81
C SER A 88 0.71 6.54 13.71
N GLY A 89 1.59 7.43 13.25
CA GLY A 89 1.30 8.85 13.04
C GLY A 89 0.58 9.14 11.72
N ILE A 90 0.45 8.18 10.81
CA ILE A 90 -0.30 8.36 9.56
C ILE A 90 -1.78 8.53 9.90
N THR A 91 -2.32 9.71 9.58
CA THR A 91 -3.71 10.04 9.87
C THR A 91 -4.66 9.42 8.84
N ALA A 92 -5.90 9.16 9.26
CA ALA A 92 -6.95 8.76 8.32
C ALA A 92 -7.15 9.80 7.21
N GLU A 93 -7.02 11.09 7.53
CA GLU A 93 -7.10 12.19 6.54
C GLU A 93 -6.02 12.05 5.45
N ARG A 94 -4.78 11.68 5.81
CA ARG A 94 -3.70 11.43 4.84
C ARG A 94 -4.08 10.28 3.91
N CYS A 95 -4.62 9.19 4.45
CA CYS A 95 -5.11 8.06 3.66
C CYS A 95 -6.25 8.47 2.72
N HIS A 96 -7.24 9.23 3.22
CA HIS A 96 -8.35 9.72 2.40
C HIS A 96 -7.87 10.57 1.24
N LYS A 97 -6.99 11.55 1.47
CA LYS A 97 -6.42 12.38 0.40
C LYS A 97 -5.71 11.56 -0.69
N LEU A 98 -5.02 10.49 -0.32
CA LEU A 98 -4.36 9.60 -1.27
C LEU A 98 -5.39 8.82 -2.11
N VAL A 99 -6.43 8.28 -1.47
CA VAL A 99 -7.53 7.60 -2.17
C VAL A 99 -8.29 8.56 -3.10
N ASP A 100 -8.62 9.76 -2.62
CA ASP A 100 -9.33 10.79 -3.39
C ASP A 100 -8.51 11.29 -4.60
N SER A 101 -7.18 11.14 -4.56
CA SER A 101 -6.32 11.47 -5.69
C SER A 101 -6.39 10.47 -6.85
N MET A 102 -6.87 9.24 -6.62
CA MET A 102 -6.80 8.15 -7.59
C MET A 102 -7.46 8.44 -8.94
N PRO A 103 -8.66 9.04 -9.02
CA PRO A 103 -9.25 9.40 -10.31
C PRO A 103 -8.33 10.26 -11.17
N HIS A 104 -7.68 11.26 -10.57
CA HIS A 104 -6.74 12.14 -11.27
C HIS A 104 -5.46 11.41 -11.69
N ARG A 105 -4.97 10.45 -10.92
CA ARG A 105 -3.81 9.62 -11.29
C ARG A 105 -4.14 8.73 -12.48
N CYS A 106 -5.32 8.09 -12.45
CA CYS A 106 -5.81 7.29 -13.57
C CYS A 106 -5.96 8.15 -14.85
N GLU A 107 -6.55 9.35 -14.74
CA GLU A 107 -6.62 10.29 -15.86
C GLU A 107 -5.25 10.68 -16.39
N ALA A 108 -4.27 10.91 -15.51
CA ALA A 108 -2.90 11.22 -15.92
C ALA A 108 -2.27 10.07 -16.71
N VAL A 109 -2.44 8.82 -16.26
CA VAL A 109 -1.95 7.62 -16.97
C VAL A 109 -2.64 7.47 -18.32
N ILE A 110 -3.97 7.65 -18.38
CA ILE A 110 -4.73 7.57 -19.64
C ILE A 110 -4.26 8.65 -20.62
N LYS A 111 -4.13 9.90 -20.15
CA LYS A 111 -3.64 11.02 -20.96
C LYS A 111 -2.22 10.80 -21.46
N ASN A 112 -1.41 10.08 -20.68
CA ASN A 112 -0.06 9.71 -21.04
C ASN A 112 0.03 8.35 -21.76
N CYS A 113 -1.07 7.83 -22.29
CA CYS A 113 -1.13 6.59 -23.05
C CYS A 113 -0.53 5.37 -22.32
N GLY A 114 -0.66 5.32 -20.99
CA GLY A 114 -0.10 4.24 -20.17
C GLY A 114 1.37 4.42 -19.75
N HIS A 115 2.02 5.51 -20.16
CA HIS A 115 3.38 5.84 -19.72
C HIS A 115 3.41 6.45 -18.31
N THR A 116 4.58 6.41 -17.68
CA THR A 116 4.85 6.93 -16.34
C THR A 116 4.45 8.39 -16.18
N THR A 117 3.84 8.70 -15.05
CA THR A 117 3.34 10.01 -14.66
C THR A 117 4.23 10.61 -13.56
N LYS A 118 3.83 11.76 -13.03
CA LYS A 118 4.54 12.44 -11.93
C LYS A 118 4.24 11.87 -10.54
N TYR A 119 3.29 10.93 -10.46
CA TYR A 119 2.76 10.42 -9.19
C TYR A 119 3.59 9.27 -8.63
#